data_AF-A0A444ZCW6-F1
#
_entry.id   AF-A0A444ZCW6-F1
#
_cell.length_a   1.000
_cell.length_b   1.000
_cell.length_c   1.000
_cell.angle_alpha   90.00
_cell.angle_beta   90.00
_cell.angle_gamma   90.00
#
_symmetry.space_group_name_H-M   'P 1'
#
loop_
_entity.id
_entity.type
_entity.pdbx_description
1 polymer ?
#
loop_
_entity_poly.entity_id
_entity_poly.type
_entity_poly.pdbx_seq_one_letter_code
_entity_poly.pdbx_strand_id
1 'polypeptide(L)'
;MIHLYCIQGGTKGLNTALALSNAISSLSVMVFGKLWKLEPLPEERKSKWQREMDWLLSPTNYMVELVPAKQNASIGEIFEIMTPKARSDVHMNLPALQKLDSAFCRRY
;
A
#
# COMPACT_ATOMS: atom_id res chain seq x y z
N MET A 1 1.31 25.09 -3.03
CA MET A 1 -0.16 24.92 -2.93
C MET A 1 -0.47 23.44 -2.74
N ILE A 2 -0.15 22.89 -1.56
CA ILE A 2 -0.61 21.56 -1.13
C ILE A 2 -1.54 21.85 0.04
N HIS A 3 -2.83 21.72 -0.20
CA HIS A 3 -3.87 22.01 0.78
C HIS A 3 -3.71 21.11 2.01
N LEU A 4 -3.45 21.73 3.17
CA LEU A 4 -3.55 21.20 4.54
C LEU A 4 -5.00 20.79 4.90
N TYR A 5 -5.72 20.12 4.01
CA TYR A 5 -7.08 19.66 4.25
C TYR A 5 -7.02 18.32 4.98
N CYS A 6 -6.91 18.35 6.30
CA CYS A 6 -7.58 17.44 7.25
C CYS A 6 -7.17 17.68 8.73
N ILE A 7 -6.97 18.94 9.16
CA ILE A 7 -6.76 19.21 10.60
C ILE A 7 -8.09 19.44 11.35
N GLN A 8 -9.20 19.67 10.65
CA GLN A 8 -10.40 20.28 11.26
C GLN A 8 -11.61 19.35 11.45
N GLY A 9 -11.43 18.02 11.53
CA GLY A 9 -12.45 17.08 12.02
C GLY A 9 -13.79 17.05 11.27
N GLY A 10 -13.92 17.74 10.14
CA GLY A 10 -15.13 17.79 9.34
C GLY A 10 -15.22 16.61 8.38
N THR A 11 -16.40 16.00 8.28
CA THR A 11 -16.74 14.87 7.37
C THR A 11 -16.61 15.18 5.87
N LYS A 12 -16.10 16.36 5.50
CA LYS A 12 -15.75 16.79 4.14
C LYS A 12 -14.28 16.51 3.80
N GLY A 13 -13.75 15.38 4.29
CA GLY A 13 -12.39 14.93 3.98
C GLY A 13 -12.26 14.48 2.53
N LEU A 14 -11.06 14.60 1.96
CA LEU A 14 -10.71 13.94 0.71
C LEU A 14 -10.98 12.43 0.84
N ASN A 15 -11.43 11.77 -0.24
CA ASN A 15 -11.56 10.31 -0.27
C ASN A 15 -10.24 9.69 0.25
N THR A 16 -10.33 8.70 1.16
CA THR A 16 -9.17 8.00 1.73
C THR A 16 -8.21 7.52 0.65
N ALA A 17 -8.72 7.06 -0.50
CA ALA A 17 -7.89 6.68 -1.65
C ALA A 17 -7.06 7.85 -2.20
N LEU A 18 -7.65 9.04 -2.30
CA LEU A 18 -6.97 10.25 -2.76
C LEU A 18 -5.96 10.75 -1.73
N ALA A 19 -6.27 10.66 -0.44
CA ALA A 19 -5.33 11.00 0.63
C ALA A 19 -4.09 10.09 0.60
N LEU A 20 -4.29 8.77 0.45
CA LEU A 20 -3.19 7.80 0.30
C LEU A 20 -2.36 8.07 -0.96
N SER A 21 -3.00 8.31 -2.10
CA SER A 21 -2.31 8.63 -3.36
C SER A 21 -1.44 9.89 -3.23
N ASN A 22 -1.97 10.93 -2.58
CA ASN A 22 -1.23 12.17 -2.33
C ASN A 22 -0.09 11.96 -1.33
N ALA A 23 -0.27 11.13 -0.31
CA ALA A 23 0.78 10.80 0.66
C ALA A 23 1.95 10.06 -0.01
N ILE A 24 1.67 9.05 -0.86
CA ILE A 24 2.71 8.34 -1.63
C ILE A 24 3.47 9.31 -2.54
N SER A 25 2.75 10.17 -3.26
CA SER A 25 3.36 11.16 -4.16
C SER A 25 4.21 12.19 -3.41
N SER A 26 3.76 12.62 -2.22
CA SER A 26 4.51 13.56 -1.39
C SER A 26 5.76 12.90 -0.79
N LEU A 27 5.65 11.64 -0.38
CA LEU A 27 6.78 10.84 0.11
C LEU A 27 7.85 10.68 -0.97
N SER A 28 7.45 10.39 -2.21
CA SER A 28 8.40 10.25 -3.32
C SER A 28 9.13 11.56 -3.63
N VAL A 29 8.43 12.70 -3.63
CA VAL A 29 9.07 14.02 -3.77
C VAL A 29 10.01 14.33 -2.60
N MET A 30 9.66 13.95 -1.37
CA MET A 30 10.51 14.18 -0.21
C MET A 30 11.80 13.34 -0.25
N VAL A 31 11.71 12.07 -0.66
CA VAL A 31 12.84 11.13 -0.68
C VAL A 31 13.72 11.33 -1.91
N PHE A 32 13.10 11.40 -3.10
CA PHE A 32 13.79 11.43 -4.40
C PHE A 32 13.88 12.82 -5.00
N GLY A 33 13.05 13.79 -4.60
CA GLY A 33 13.01 15.13 -5.21
C GLY A 33 14.25 15.99 -4.98
N LYS A 34 15.17 15.56 -4.09
CA LYS A 34 16.49 16.17 -3.91
C LYS A 34 17.61 15.43 -4.66
N LEU A 35 17.29 14.41 -5.46
CA LEU A 35 18.27 13.71 -6.30
C LEU A 35 18.39 14.44 -7.63
N TRP A 36 19.37 15.34 -7.69
CA TRP A 36 19.70 16.09 -8.91
C TRP A 36 20.76 15.36 -9.76
N LYS A 37 21.31 14.26 -9.23
CA LYS A 37 22.31 13.39 -9.85
C LYS A 37 21.96 11.93 -9.59
N LEU A 38 22.40 11.05 -10.50
CA LEU A 38 22.34 9.58 -10.35
C LEU A 38 23.38 9.15 -9.32
N GLU A 39 23.06 9.36 -8.05
CA GLU A 39 23.86 8.96 -6.91
C GLU A 39 23.06 7.97 -6.06
N PRO A 40 23.73 7.04 -5.37
CA PRO A 40 23.07 6.13 -4.47
C PRO A 40 22.30 6.88 -3.37
N LEU A 41 21.13 6.39 -2.99
CA LEU A 41 20.35 7.02 -1.92
C LEU A 41 21.09 6.88 -0.59
N PRO A 42 21.12 7.93 0.25
CA PRO A 42 21.58 7.80 1.63
C PRO A 42 20.73 6.76 2.37
N GLU A 43 21.37 5.93 3.20
CA GLU A 43 20.68 4.85 3.94
C GLU A 43 19.52 5.35 4.82
N GLU A 44 19.64 6.57 5.35
CA GLU A 44 18.56 7.21 6.11
C GLU A 44 17.30 7.42 5.25
N ARG A 45 17.47 7.82 3.98
CA ARG A 45 16.36 8.04 3.05
C ARG A 45 15.77 6.72 2.55
N LYS A 46 16.61 5.71 2.32
CA LYS A 46 16.15 4.35 1.98
C LYS A 46 15.29 3.76 3.10
N SER A 47 15.80 3.83 4.33
CA SER A 47 15.09 3.34 5.52
C SER A 47 13.77 4.09 5.73
N LYS A 48 13.78 5.42 5.55
CA LYS A 48 12.56 6.23 5.61
C LYS A 48 11.55 5.84 4.54
N TRP A 49 12.00 5.68 3.29
CA TRP A 49 11.15 5.26 2.19
C TRP A 49 10.48 3.91 2.47
N GLN A 50 11.26 2.89 2.84
CA GLN A 50 10.73 1.55 3.12
C GLN A 50 9.70 1.59 4.25
N ARG A 51 10.02 2.22 5.38
CA ARG A 51 9.12 2.27 6.54
C ARG A 51 7.81 2.99 6.23
N GLU A 52 7.88 4.17 5.62
CA GLU A 52 6.69 4.97 5.34
C GLU A 52 5.83 4.33 4.22
N MET A 53 6.48 3.72 3.22
CA MET A 53 5.77 2.99 2.16
C MET A 53 5.05 1.75 2.73
N ASP A 54 5.68 1.00 3.64
CA ASP A 54 5.04 -0.12 4.33
C ASP A 54 3.78 0.30 5.09
N TRP A 55 3.82 1.46 5.77
CA TRP A 55 2.65 2.01 6.45
C TRP A 55 1.54 2.41 5.48
N LEU A 56 1.88 3.08 4.38
CA LEU A 56 0.92 3.51 3.36
C LEU A 56 0.31 2.33 2.59
N LEU A 57 1.05 1.24 2.43
CA LEU A 57 0.57 0.01 1.79
C LEU A 57 -0.19 -0.91 2.74
N SER A 58 -0.06 -0.76 4.06
CA SER A 58 -0.74 -1.60 5.04
C SER A 58 -2.26 -1.79 4.83
N PRO A 59 -3.05 -0.80 4.34
CA PRO A 59 -4.48 -1.00 4.09
C PRO A 59 -4.78 -1.97 2.94
N THR A 60 -3.84 -2.14 2.00
CA THR A 60 -4.02 -3.03 0.84
C THR A 60 -4.10 -4.51 1.24
N ASN A 61 -3.50 -4.89 2.38
CA ASN A 61 -3.59 -6.25 2.93
C ASN A 61 -5.01 -6.63 3.36
N TYR A 62 -5.87 -5.63 3.61
CA TYR A 62 -7.26 -5.82 4.01
C TYR A 62 -8.23 -5.64 2.84
N MET A 63 -7.74 -5.38 1.62
CA MET A 63 -8.57 -5.31 0.41
C MET A 63 -8.88 -6.73 -0.05
N VAL A 64 -9.99 -7.28 0.46
CA VAL A 64 -10.45 -8.64 0.17
C VAL A 64 -11.82 -8.63 -0.51
N GLU A 65 -12.02 -9.59 -1.39
CA GLU A 65 -13.31 -9.99 -1.94
C GLU A 65 -13.82 -11.20 -1.16
N LEU A 66 -15.09 -11.18 -0.78
CA LEU A 66 -15.73 -12.33 -0.14
C LEU A 66 -16.14 -13.33 -1.22
N VAL A 67 -15.57 -14.53 -1.20
CA VAL A 67 -15.89 -15.60 -2.15
C VAL A 67 -16.52 -16.80 -1.43
N PRO A 68 -17.52 -17.45 -2.03
CA PRO A 68 -18.12 -18.65 -1.46
C PRO A 68 -17.09 -19.80 -1.48
N ALA A 69 -17.01 -20.53 -0.36
CA ALA A 69 -16.14 -21.68 -0.18
C ALA A 69 -16.87 -22.78 0.58
N LYS A 70 -16.50 -24.04 0.32
CA LYS A 70 -17.04 -25.19 1.03
C LYS A 70 -16.12 -25.55 2.19
N GLN A 71 -16.65 -25.60 3.39
CA GLN A 71 -15.95 -26.04 4.59
C GLN A 71 -16.57 -27.34 5.09
N ASN A 72 -15.73 -28.36 5.26
CA ASN A 72 -16.16 -29.65 5.81
C ASN A 72 -16.17 -29.55 7.34
N ALA A 73 -17.32 -29.74 7.96
CA ALA A 73 -17.40 -29.95 9.39
C ALA A 73 -16.91 -31.35 9.76
N SER A 74 -16.45 -31.51 11.01
CA SER A 74 -15.90 -32.75 11.56
C SER A 74 -16.85 -33.96 11.49
N ILE A 75 -18.13 -33.74 11.20
CA ILE A 75 -19.21 -34.75 11.15
C ILE A 75 -19.62 -35.08 9.70
N GLY A 76 -18.89 -34.60 8.69
CA GLY A 76 -19.16 -34.91 7.27
C GLY A 76 -20.21 -34.02 6.61
N GLU A 77 -20.76 -33.05 7.34
CA GLU A 77 -21.59 -31.99 6.76
C GLU A 77 -20.72 -30.95 6.03
N ILE A 78 -21.14 -30.57 4.83
CA ILE A 78 -20.48 -29.56 4.02
C ILE A 78 -21.25 -28.24 4.17
N PHE A 79 -20.59 -27.22 4.71
CA PHE A 79 -21.14 -25.88 4.82
C PHE A 79 -20.61 -24.99 3.70
N GLU A 80 -21.49 -24.18 3.11
CA GLU A 80 -21.09 -23.06 2.26
C GLU A 80 -20.86 -21.84 3.13
N ILE A 81 -19.60 -21.39 3.19
CA ILE A 81 -19.15 -20.23 3.96
C ILE A 81 -18.61 -19.16 3.02
N MET A 82 -18.66 -17.90 3.44
CA MET A 82 -17.96 -16.82 2.75
C MET A 82 -16.55 -16.69 3.30
N THR A 83 -15.54 -16.74 2.43
CA THR A 83 -14.13 -16.61 2.81
C THR A 83 -13.52 -15.35 2.21
N PRO A 84 -12.70 -14.61 2.97
CA PRO A 84 -11.99 -13.46 2.43
C PRO A 84 -10.86 -13.93 1.52
N LYS A 85 -10.88 -13.47 0.27
CA LYS A 85 -9.82 -13.68 -0.72
C LYS A 85 -9.23 -12.33 -1.09
N ALA A 86 -7.90 -12.20 -1.08
CA ALA A 86 -7.26 -10.96 -1.52
C ALA A 86 -7.74 -10.56 -2.91
N ARG A 87 -8.05 -9.27 -3.09
CA ARG A 87 -8.52 -8.72 -4.36
C ARG A 87 -7.49 -9.00 -5.45
N SER A 88 -7.95 -9.51 -6.60
CA SER A 88 -7.06 -10.10 -7.61
C SER A 88 -6.04 -9.11 -8.19
N ASP A 89 -6.43 -7.86 -8.40
CA ASP A 89 -5.57 -6.77 -8.84
C ASP A 89 -4.48 -6.44 -7.81
N VAL A 90 -4.84 -6.31 -6.53
CA VAL A 90 -3.88 -6.04 -5.45
C VAL A 90 -2.93 -7.22 -5.27
N HIS A 91 -3.44 -8.44 -5.26
CA HIS A 91 -2.64 -9.64 -5.05
C HIS A 91 -1.57 -9.84 -6.12
N MET A 92 -1.85 -9.47 -7.38
CA MET A 92 -0.89 -9.58 -8.48
C MET A 92 0.02 -8.36 -8.60
N ASN A 93 -0.53 -7.14 -8.50
CA ASN A 93 0.22 -5.92 -8.78
C ASN A 93 1.12 -5.50 -7.61
N LEU A 94 0.66 -5.67 -6.37
CA LEU A 94 1.39 -5.20 -5.19
C LEU A 94 2.76 -5.86 -5.04
N PRO A 95 2.91 -7.21 -5.14
CA PRO A 95 4.23 -7.84 -5.07
C PRO A 95 5.15 -7.45 -6.23
N ALA A 96 4.58 -7.25 -7.43
CA ALA A 96 5.35 -6.81 -8.60
C ALA A 96 5.93 -5.40 -8.40
N LEU A 97 5.12 -4.47 -7.88
CA LEU A 97 5.55 -3.11 -7.56
C LEU A 97 6.61 -3.10 -6.44
N GLN A 98 6.44 -3.88 -5.38
CA GLN A 98 7.44 -4.00 -4.31
C GLN A 98 8.77 -4.57 -4.81
N LYS A 99 8.72 -5.51 -5.78
CA LYS A 99 9.92 -6.06 -6.40
C LYS A 99 10.66 -5.01 -7.25
N LEU A 100 9.92 -4.18 -7.99
CA LEU A 100 10.50 -3.08 -8.76
C LEU A 100 11.14 -2.04 -7.83
N ASP A 101 10.45 -1.68 -6.75
CA ASP A 101 10.96 -0.75 -5.73
C ASP A 101 12.25 -1.28 -5.08
N SER A 102 12.26 -2.56 -4.69
CA SER A 102 13.43 -3.23 -4.13
C SER A 102 14.61 -3.31 -5.10
N ALA A 103 14.35 -3.40 -6.40
CA ALA A 103 15.39 -3.39 -7.43
C ALA A 103 15.96 -1.96 -7.61
N PHE A 104 15.09 -0.95 -7.55
CA PHE A 104 15.49 0.45 -7.64
C PHE A 104 16.34 0.88 -6.42
N CYS A 105 15.86 0.65 -5.20
CA CYS A 105 16.56 1.00 -3.96
C CYS A 105 17.82 0.18 -3.66
N ARG A 106 18.01 -0.98 -4.33
CA ARG A 106 19.28 -1.73 -4.28
C ARG A 106 20.32 -1.20 -5.25
N ARG A 107 19.88 -0.63 -6.38
CA ARG A 107 20.77 -0.16 -7.44
C ARG A 107 21.28 1.26 -7.21
N TYR A 108 20.53 2.04 -6.43
CA TYR A 108 20.88 3.37 -5.95
C TYR A 108 20.71 3.35 -4.44
#